data_AF-A0A7J4XIA8-F1
#
_entry.id   AF-A0A7J4XIA8-F1
#
_cell.length_a   1.000
_cell.length_b   1.000
_cell.length_c   1.000
_cell.angle_alpha   90.00
_cell.angle_beta   90.00
_cell.angle_gamma   90.00
#
_symmetry.space_group_name_H-M   'P 1'
#
loop_
_entity.id
_entity.type
_entity.pdbx_description
1 polymer ?
#
loop_
_entity_poly.entity_id
_entity_poly.type
_entity_poly.pdbx_seq_one_letter_code
_entity_poly.pdbx_strand_id
1 'polypeptide(L)'
;MITLRDAALLFDANERTILYWAKQNNITLTKVGESWMVDDVAISKLFAHNIRWGNEYTEEEISIREEALTNAILQIDDLIYLFKSVKRIAPIFRLIIQEMSQLIPHEQKKAVFLKVISGTGISEVAKNHGISIVGLHFIQIAHG
;
A
#
# COMPACT_ATOMS: atom_id res chain seq x y z
N MET A 1 16.66 43.31 19.66
CA MET A 1 16.74 43.32 18.18
C MET A 1 18.13 42.90 17.75
N ILE A 2 18.22 42.01 16.77
CA ILE A 2 19.48 41.52 16.16
C ILE A 2 19.51 41.87 14.67
N THR A 3 20.68 41.87 14.03
CA THR A 3 20.73 42.10 12.58
C THR A 3 20.14 40.91 11.82
N LEU A 4 19.66 41.13 10.58
CA LEU A 4 19.22 40.03 9.72
C LEU A 4 20.31 38.99 9.49
N ARG A 5 21.57 39.43 9.42
CA ARG A 5 22.74 38.57 9.30
C ARG A 5 22.94 37.69 10.52
N ASP A 6 22.84 38.27 11.72
CA ASP A 6 22.99 37.50 12.97
C ASP A 6 21.84 36.51 13.15
N ALA A 7 20.62 36.91 12.81
CA ALA A 7 19.46 36.01 12.79
C ALA A 7 19.64 34.87 11.79
N ALA A 8 20.11 35.17 10.58
CA ALA A 8 20.40 34.18 9.55
C ALA A 8 21.42 33.13 10.04
N LEU A 9 22.50 33.57 10.69
CA LEU A 9 23.49 32.68 11.31
C LEU A 9 22.90 31.88 12.48
N LEU A 10 22.10 32.50 13.35
CA LEU A 10 21.52 31.87 14.54
C LEU A 10 20.56 30.73 14.19
N PHE A 11 19.79 30.90 13.12
CA PHE A 11 18.73 29.96 12.71
C PHE A 11 19.10 29.10 11.50
N ASP A 12 20.39 29.10 11.11
CA ASP A 12 20.91 28.40 9.92
C ASP A 12 20.05 28.64 8.67
N ALA A 13 19.71 29.92 8.44
CA ALA A 13 18.88 30.38 7.35
C ALA A 13 19.59 31.49 6.57
N ASN A 14 19.05 31.89 5.42
CA ASN A 14 19.55 33.05 4.71
C ASN A 14 18.79 34.33 5.12
N GLU A 15 19.39 35.51 4.95
CA GLU A 15 18.78 36.79 5.34
C GLU A 15 17.44 37.06 4.63
N ARG A 16 17.27 36.58 3.39
CA ARG A 16 15.99 36.73 2.66
C ARG A 16 14.88 35.91 3.32
N THR A 17 15.20 34.72 3.82
CA THR A 17 14.28 33.86 4.56
C THR A 17 13.86 34.53 5.88
N ILE A 18 14.82 35.06 6.64
CA ILE A 18 14.52 35.81 7.88
C ILE A 18 13.64 37.03 7.57
N LEU A 19 13.97 37.79 6.53
CA LEU A 19 13.19 38.94 6.10
C LEU A 19 11.77 38.55 5.67
N TYR A 20 11.63 37.46 4.92
CA TYR A 20 10.34 36.93 4.49
C TYR A 20 9.49 36.51 5.69
N TRP A 21 10.04 35.72 6.61
CA TRP A 21 9.38 35.31 7.84
C TRP A 21 8.92 36.49 8.68
N ALA A 22 9.79 37.50 8.85
CA ALA A 22 9.46 38.70 9.58
C ALA A 22 8.29 39.47 8.93
N LYS A 23 8.29 39.62 7.59
CA LYS A 23 7.20 40.29 6.86
C LYS A 23 5.88 39.52 6.94
N GLN A 24 5.90 38.21 6.73
CA GLN A 24 4.68 37.39 6.75
C GLN A 24 4.00 37.36 8.13
N ASN A 25 4.80 37.48 9.19
CA ASN A 25 4.32 37.38 10.57
C ASN A 25 4.24 38.74 11.27
N ASN A 26 4.30 39.84 10.52
CA ASN A 26 4.27 41.22 11.03
C ASN A 26 5.27 41.46 12.19
N ILE A 27 6.46 40.86 12.10
CA ILE A 27 7.55 41.07 13.06
C ILE A 27 8.21 42.41 12.78
N THR A 28 8.49 43.16 13.84
CA THR A 28 9.14 44.46 13.77
C THR A 28 10.50 44.38 13.05
N LEU A 29 10.64 45.18 12.00
CA LEU A 29 11.86 45.37 11.24
C LEU A 29 12.27 46.84 11.31
N THR A 30 13.50 47.11 11.72
CA THR A 30 14.04 48.48 11.85
C THR A 30 15.34 48.60 11.08
N LYS A 31 15.52 49.69 10.33
CA LYS A 31 16.81 49.99 9.69
C LYS A 31 17.64 50.86 10.64
N VAL A 32 18.85 50.41 10.99
CA VAL A 32 19.81 51.15 11.83
C VAL A 32 21.13 51.24 11.08
N GLY A 33 21.49 52.45 10.63
CA GLY A 33 22.58 52.65 9.68
C GLY A 33 22.31 51.93 8.36
N GLU A 34 23.25 51.11 7.89
CA GLU A 34 23.09 50.28 6.69
C GLU A 34 22.50 48.89 6.95
N SER A 35 22.25 48.53 8.22
CA SER A 35 21.80 47.19 8.59
C SER A 35 20.32 47.15 8.91
N TRP A 36 19.63 46.11 8.42
CA TRP A 36 18.29 45.77 8.87
C TRP A 36 18.36 44.93 10.15
N MET A 37 17.50 45.29 11.10
CA MET A 37 17.36 44.61 12.39
C MET A 37 15.96 44.02 12.52
N VAL A 38 15.87 42.87 13.18
CA VAL A 38 14.63 42.15 13.48
C VAL A 38 14.50 41.97 15.00
N ASP A 39 13.26 41.97 15.48
CA ASP A 39 12.95 41.57 16.86
C ASP A 39 13.37 40.11 17.10
N ASP A 40 14.35 39.92 17.98
CA ASP A 40 14.99 38.64 18.28
C ASP A 40 14.05 37.70 19.05
N VAL A 41 13.17 38.22 19.90
CA VAL A 41 12.22 37.43 20.66
C VAL A 41 11.12 36.91 19.75
N ALA A 42 10.57 37.78 18.91
CA ALA A 42 9.49 37.42 17.98
C ALA A 42 9.96 36.42 16.92
N ILE A 43 11.14 36.63 16.33
CA ILE A 43 11.68 35.71 15.31
C ILE A 43 12.07 34.35 15.91
N SER A 44 12.61 34.32 17.13
CA SER A 44 12.93 33.06 17.83
C SER A 44 11.68 32.24 18.12
N LYS A 45 10.59 32.89 18.56
CA LYS A 45 9.29 32.22 18.79
C LYS A 45 8.72 31.63 17.51
N LEU A 46 8.78 32.38 16.41
CA LEU A 46 8.33 31.91 15.10
C LEU A 46 9.15 30.70 14.63
N PHE A 47 10.47 30.75 14.78
CA PHE A 47 11.34 29.63 14.40
C PHE A 47 11.03 28.37 15.21
N ALA A 48 10.91 28.48 16.53
CA ALA A 48 10.55 27.37 17.40
C ALA A 48 9.18 26.76 17.03
N HIS A 49 8.22 27.60 16.65
CA HIS A 49 6.91 27.16 16.18
C HIS A 49 7.00 26.38 14.86
N ASN A 50 7.74 26.90 13.88
CA ASN A 50 7.92 26.27 12.57
C ASN A 50 8.65 24.92 12.67
N ILE A 51 9.69 24.82 13.50
CA ILE A 51 10.39 23.55 13.74
C ILE A 51 9.46 22.53 14.37
N ARG A 52 8.66 22.94 15.37
CA ARG A 52 7.70 22.04 16.02
C ARG A 52 6.66 21.52 15.01
N TRP A 53 6.08 22.40 14.20
CA TRP A 53 5.13 22.01 13.16
C TRP A 53 5.75 21.12 12.09
N GLY A 54 6.98 21.40 11.67
CA GLY A 54 7.71 20.54 10.75
C GLY A 54 7.90 19.13 11.32
N ASN A 55 8.29 19.03 12.59
CA ASN A 55 8.46 17.75 13.27
C ASN A 55 7.11 17.00 13.42
N GLU A 56 6.05 17.67 13.88
CA GLU A 56 4.71 17.09 14.03
C GLU A 56 4.21 16.51 12.69
N TYR A 57 4.36 17.25 11.59
CA TYR A 57 4.00 16.77 10.25
C TYR A 57 4.82 15.54 9.83
N THR A 58 6.13 15.53 10.11
CA THR A 58 6.97 14.37 9.78
C THR A 58 6.62 13.14 10.61
N GLU A 59 6.28 13.30 11.89
CA GLU A 59 5.85 12.20 12.76
C GLU A 59 4.51 11.60 12.28
N GLU A 60 3.55 12.44 11.89
CA GLU A 60 2.28 12.00 11.31
C GLU A 60 2.50 11.21 10.01
N GLU A 61 3.34 11.72 9.11
CA GLU A 61 3.63 11.03 7.84
C GLU A 61 4.34 9.69 8.06
N ILE A 62 5.27 9.63 9.02
CA ILE A 62 5.92 8.38 9.42
C ILE A 62 4.88 7.38 9.95
N SER A 63 4.01 7.82 10.86
CA SER A 63 2.97 6.98 11.45
C SER A 63 2.03 6.38 10.40
N ILE A 64 1.56 7.19 9.44
CA ILE A 64 0.71 6.72 8.34
C ILE A 64 1.44 5.66 7.50
N ARG A 65 2.72 5.88 7.20
CA ARG A 65 3.52 4.92 6.42
C ARG A 65 3.75 3.61 7.18
N GLU A 66 4.01 3.68 8.49
CA GLU A 66 4.16 2.50 9.34
C GLU A 66 2.87 1.68 9.43
N GLU A 67 1.72 2.33 9.56
CA GLU A 67 0.41 1.66 9.53
C GLU A 67 0.15 0.97 8.19
N ALA A 68 0.41 1.66 7.08
CA ALA A 68 0.26 1.09 5.74
C ALA A 68 1.16 -0.15 5.52
N LEU A 69 2.41 -0.09 5.99
CA LEU A 69 3.33 -1.23 5.95
C LEU A 69 2.84 -2.40 6.80
N THR A 70 2.35 -2.11 8.01
CA THR A 70 1.81 -3.13 8.92
C THR A 70 0.62 -3.85 8.29
N ASN A 71 -0.30 -3.11 7.68
CA ASN A 71 -1.45 -3.66 6.96
C ASN A 71 -1.01 -4.52 5.75
N ALA A 72 0.01 -4.09 5.01
CA ALA A 72 0.55 -4.88 3.90
C ALA A 72 1.18 -6.20 4.37
N ILE A 73 1.91 -6.17 5.49
CA ILE A 73 2.52 -7.38 6.09
C ILE A 73 1.42 -8.36 6.51
N LEU A 74 0.37 -7.89 7.18
CA LEU A 74 -0.75 -8.74 7.60
C LEU A 74 -1.43 -9.43 6.41
N GLN A 75 -1.66 -8.71 5.30
CA GLN A 75 -2.22 -9.31 4.08
C GLN A 75 -1.30 -10.39 3.49
N ILE A 76 0.02 -10.18 3.52
CA ILE A 76 0.98 -11.18 3.06
C ILE A 76 0.96 -12.41 3.97
N ASP A 77 0.88 -12.23 5.29
CA ASP A 77 0.80 -13.33 6.24
C ASP A 77 -0.47 -14.17 6.04
N ASP A 78 -1.62 -13.53 5.80
CA ASP A 78 -2.87 -14.21 5.46
C ASP A 78 -2.75 -15.02 4.16
N LEU A 79 -2.14 -14.45 3.12
CA LEU A 79 -1.88 -15.16 1.86
C LEU A 79 -0.96 -16.36 2.07
N ILE A 80 0.09 -16.23 2.88
CA ILE A 80 0.99 -17.32 3.23
C ILE A 80 0.24 -18.42 3.99
N TYR A 81 -0.64 -18.05 4.92
CA TYR A 81 -1.47 -19.00 5.66
C TYR A 81 -2.41 -19.78 4.73
N LEU A 82 -3.11 -19.09 3.83
CA LEU A 82 -3.97 -19.70 2.81
C LEU A 82 -3.17 -20.65 1.92
N PHE A 83 -2.02 -20.21 1.41
CA PHE A 83 -1.17 -21.02 0.56
C PHE A 83 -0.68 -22.30 1.27
N LYS A 84 -0.22 -22.18 2.52
CA LYS A 84 0.17 -23.35 3.34
C LYS A 84 -1.00 -24.29 3.56
N SER A 85 -2.19 -23.77 3.82
CA SER A 85 -3.41 -24.56 4.01
C SER A 85 -3.80 -25.32 2.75
N VAL A 86 -3.79 -24.65 1.59
CA VAL A 86 -4.03 -25.29 0.28
C VAL A 86 -2.99 -26.36 0.00
N LYS A 87 -1.70 -26.08 0.21
CA LYS A 87 -0.63 -27.06 0.01
C LYS A 87 -0.79 -28.29 0.88
N ARG A 88 -1.29 -28.13 2.12
CA ARG A 88 -1.55 -29.24 3.06
C ARG A 88 -2.70 -30.12 2.59
N ILE A 89 -3.79 -29.55 2.07
CA ILE A 89 -4.99 -30.30 1.67
C ILE A 89 -4.96 -30.78 0.22
N ALA A 90 -4.15 -30.17 -0.65
CA ALA A 90 -4.06 -30.50 -2.07
C ALA A 90 -3.79 -32.00 -2.36
N PRO A 91 -2.92 -32.70 -1.61
CA PRO A 91 -2.73 -34.15 -1.82
C PRO A 91 -4.02 -34.95 -1.60
N ILE A 92 -4.82 -34.60 -0.59
CA ILE A 92 -6.09 -35.27 -0.28
C ILE A 92 -7.10 -35.02 -1.40
N PHE A 93 -7.21 -33.78 -1.87
CA PHE A 93 -8.08 -33.46 -3.01
C PHE A 93 -7.68 -34.23 -4.27
N ARG A 94 -6.39 -34.37 -4.55
CA ARG A 94 -5.91 -35.17 -5.70
C ARG A 94 -6.36 -36.63 -5.60
N LEU A 95 -6.27 -37.23 -4.41
CA LEU A 95 -6.74 -38.60 -4.18
C LEU A 95 -8.26 -38.71 -4.40
N ILE A 96 -9.05 -37.79 -3.85
CA ILE A 96 -10.51 -37.77 -4.04
C ILE A 96 -10.87 -37.64 -5.52
N ILE A 97 -10.24 -36.73 -6.25
CA ILE A 97 -10.46 -36.53 -7.70
C ILE A 97 -10.11 -37.80 -8.46
N GLN A 98 -9.00 -38.46 -8.11
CA GLN A 98 -8.59 -39.70 -8.74
C GLN A 98 -9.63 -40.81 -8.52
N GLU A 99 -10.07 -41.03 -7.28
CA GLU A 99 -11.12 -42.02 -6.96
C GLU A 99 -12.44 -41.73 -7.68
N MET A 100 -12.90 -40.47 -7.66
CA MET A 100 -14.10 -40.04 -8.38
C MET A 100 -13.99 -40.29 -9.88
N SER A 101 -12.81 -40.07 -10.47
CA SER A 101 -12.60 -40.31 -11.90
C SER A 101 -12.72 -41.80 -12.29
N GLN A 102 -12.43 -42.72 -11.37
CA GLN A 102 -12.59 -44.16 -11.62
C GLN A 102 -14.05 -44.59 -11.61
N LEU A 103 -14.94 -43.82 -10.97
CA LEU A 103 -16.39 -44.07 -10.99
C LEU A 103 -17.04 -43.73 -12.33
N ILE A 104 -16.33 -43.05 -13.24
CA ILE A 104 -16.82 -42.66 -14.57
C ILE A 104 -16.40 -43.74 -15.58
N PRO A 105 -17.33 -44.58 -16.08
CA PRO A 105 -16.97 -45.71 -16.94
C PRO A 105 -16.58 -45.31 -18.37
N HIS A 106 -17.08 -44.15 -18.82
CA HIS A 106 -16.88 -43.68 -20.19
C HIS A 106 -15.64 -42.79 -20.29
N GLU A 107 -14.62 -43.25 -21.02
CA GLU A 107 -13.30 -42.60 -21.06
C GLU A 107 -13.35 -41.13 -21.49
N GLN A 108 -14.16 -40.79 -22.50
CA GLN A 108 -14.35 -39.40 -22.93
C GLN A 108 -14.97 -38.52 -21.83
N LYS A 109 -15.89 -39.06 -21.01
CA LYS A 109 -16.52 -38.31 -19.91
C LYS A 109 -15.54 -38.14 -18.74
N LYS A 110 -14.69 -39.14 -18.51
CA LYS A 110 -13.59 -39.07 -17.53
C LYS A 110 -12.56 -38.02 -17.90
N ALA A 111 -12.15 -37.96 -19.18
CA ALA A 111 -11.24 -36.94 -19.69
C ALA A 111 -11.81 -35.52 -19.55
N VAL A 112 -13.09 -35.34 -19.88
CA VAL A 112 -13.83 -34.09 -19.68
C VAL A 112 -13.86 -33.70 -18.20
N PHE A 113 -14.21 -34.63 -17.31
CA PHE A 113 -14.24 -34.40 -15.85
C PHE A 113 -12.88 -33.92 -15.32
N LEU A 114 -11.79 -34.62 -15.66
CA LEU A 114 -10.44 -34.27 -15.21
C LEU A 114 -10.01 -32.89 -15.74
N LYS A 115 -10.35 -32.56 -16.99
CA LYS A 115 -10.04 -31.24 -17.58
C LYS A 115 -10.77 -30.11 -16.88
N VAL A 116 -12.06 -30.27 -16.61
CA VAL A 116 -12.86 -29.26 -15.89
C VAL A 116 -12.33 -29.07 -14.47
N ILE A 117 -12.11 -30.15 -13.72
CA ILE A 117 -11.60 -30.09 -12.34
C ILE A 117 -10.16 -29.53 -12.26
N SER A 118 -9.36 -29.69 -13.31
CA SER A 118 -8.04 -29.06 -13.41
C SER A 118 -8.08 -27.54 -13.67
N GLY A 119 -9.27 -26.96 -13.83
CA GLY A 119 -9.48 -25.53 -14.05
C GLY A 119 -9.58 -25.11 -15.53
N THR A 120 -9.68 -26.07 -16.47
CA THR A 120 -9.92 -25.72 -17.89
C THR A 120 -11.36 -25.24 -18.05
N GLY A 121 -11.56 -24.09 -18.71
CA GLY A 121 -12.89 -23.53 -18.90
C GLY A 121 -13.84 -24.49 -19.64
N ILE A 122 -15.08 -24.60 -19.18
CA ILE A 122 -16.06 -25.57 -19.71
C ILE A 122 -16.28 -25.41 -21.22
N SER A 123 -16.36 -24.17 -21.72
CA SER A 123 -16.50 -23.87 -23.16
C SER A 123 -15.32 -24.38 -23.99
N GLU A 124 -14.11 -24.30 -23.44
CA GLU A 124 -12.90 -24.81 -24.08
C GLU A 124 -12.90 -26.35 -24.08
N VAL A 125 -13.25 -26.97 -22.95
CA VAL A 125 -13.38 -28.43 -22.85
C VAL A 125 -14.44 -28.96 -23.82
N ALA A 126 -15.59 -28.30 -23.92
CA ALA A 126 -16.68 -28.63 -24.83
C ALA A 126 -16.23 -28.64 -26.31
N LYS A 127 -15.53 -27.57 -26.72
CA LYS A 127 -14.97 -27.44 -28.07
C LYS A 127 -13.96 -28.54 -28.38
N ASN A 128 -13.04 -28.81 -27.44
CA ASN A 128 -11.96 -29.79 -27.64
C ASN A 128 -12.45 -31.24 -27.68
N HIS A 129 -13.63 -31.53 -27.13
CA HIS A 129 -14.19 -32.89 -27.09
C HIS A 129 -15.42 -33.07 -27.99
N GLY A 130 -15.83 -32.05 -28.76
CA GLY A 130 -16.97 -32.12 -29.68
C GLY A 130 -18.32 -32.27 -28.98
N ILE A 131 -18.47 -31.73 -27.77
CA ILE A 131 -19.66 -31.87 -26.92
C ILE A 131 -20.40 -30.53 -26.85
N SER A 132 -21.73 -30.55 -26.93
CA SER A 132 -22.55 -29.35 -26.66
C SER A 132 -22.45 -28.95 -25.18
N ILE A 133 -22.38 -27.65 -24.90
CA ILE A 133 -22.35 -27.09 -23.53
C ILE A 133 -23.57 -27.54 -22.71
N VAL A 134 -24.71 -27.78 -23.36
CA VAL A 134 -25.94 -28.30 -22.71
C VAL A 134 -25.74 -29.73 -22.19
N GLY A 135 -24.87 -30.53 -22.83
CA GLY A 135 -24.53 -31.88 -22.37
C GLY A 135 -23.58 -31.94 -21.18
N LEU A 136 -23.02 -30.81 -20.75
CA LEU A 136 -22.05 -30.69 -19.64
C LEU A 136 -22.70 -30.19 -18.33
N HIS A 137 -24.03 -30.04 -18.29
CA HIS A 137 -24.78 -29.42 -17.18
C HIS A 137 -24.68 -30.13 -15.81
N PHE A 138 -23.98 -31.27 -15.71
CA PHE A 138 -23.81 -32.01 -14.45
C PHE A 138 -22.56 -31.63 -13.64
N ILE A 139 -21.73 -30.68 -14.10
CA ILE A 139 -20.51 -30.25 -13.40
C ILE A 139 -20.63 -28.77 -12.99
N GLN A 140 -21.78 -28.39 -12.43
CA GLN A 140 -22.04 -27.03 -11.93
C GLN A 140 -22.36 -27.06 -10.43
N ILE A 141 -21.44 -27.57 -9.62
CA ILE A 141 -21.41 -27.28 -8.19
C ILE A 141 -19.94 -27.14 -7.81
N ALA A 142 -19.42 -25.90 -7.74
CA ALA A 142 -18.24 -25.48 -6.96
C ALA A 142 -17.62 -24.13 -7.42
N HIS A 143 -18.39 -23.20 -7.99
CA HIS A 143 -17.93 -21.81 -8.12
C HIS A 143 -19.07 -20.87 -7.72
N GLY A 144 -19.27 -20.77 -6.40
CA GLY A 144 -19.93 -19.67 -5.72
C GLY A 144 -18.97 -19.17 -4.64
#